data_AF-A0A1B7X8J6-F1
#
_entry.id   AF-A0A1B7X8J6-F1
#
_cell.length_a   1.000
_cell.length_b   1.000
_cell.length_c   1.000
_cell.angle_alpha   90.00
_cell.angle_beta   90.00
_cell.angle_gamma   90.00
#
_symmetry.space_group_name_H-M   'P 1'
#
loop_
_entity.id
_entity.type
_entity.pdbx_description
1 polymer ?
#
loop_
_entity_poly.entity_id
_entity_poly.type
_entity_poly.pdbx_seq_one_letter_code
_entity_poly.pdbx_strand_id
1 'polypeptide(L)'
;MATNLYMAGRKKYQRPQAMLFADNQGIKVDGFYIPEGNEIGSLAASAEGSGEFLILSDDNRSPIDFSTTRIEKRERMINGRMRSYHIADKLQINVSWDMLPSRAYDTHAGFDSNGQPNLVKNVNTRPNPLEFTTDGGAGGVEILDWYKNHKGSFWVYLAYDKYTNFNNDPQTAKDDRFNNTNKYNEVIEVFFSDFNYSVVKRSGLNFDFWNVSLTLEEA
;
A
#
# COMPACT_ATOMS: atom_id res chain seq x y z
N MET A 1 -4.95 -0.53 16.92
CA MET A 1 -5.50 0.55 16.09
C MET A 1 -4.34 1.36 15.57
N ALA A 2 -4.36 1.72 14.30
CA ALA A 2 -3.35 2.60 13.73
C ALA A 2 -3.36 3.97 14.44
N THR A 3 -2.19 4.38 14.87
CA THR A 3 -1.89 5.68 15.48
C THR A 3 -0.60 6.19 14.85
N ASN A 4 -0.25 7.46 15.07
CA ASN A 4 0.99 8.00 14.53
C ASN A 4 2.22 7.24 15.07
N LEU A 5 2.14 6.79 16.32
CA LEU A 5 3.16 5.93 16.95
C LEU A 5 3.21 4.55 16.30
N TYR A 6 2.05 3.94 16.03
CA TYR A 6 1.96 2.65 15.33
C TYR A 6 2.61 2.71 13.94
N MET A 7 2.23 3.70 13.14
CA MET A 7 2.76 3.88 11.78
C MET A 7 4.28 4.18 11.81
N ALA A 8 4.74 4.95 12.81
CA ALA A 8 6.16 5.20 12.99
C ALA A 8 6.93 3.92 13.37
N GLY A 9 6.34 3.01 14.15
CA GLY A 9 6.97 1.74 14.52
C GLY A 9 6.96 0.70 13.41
N ARG A 10 5.97 0.73 12.51
CA ARG A 10 5.96 -0.13 11.30
C ARG A 10 7.01 0.26 10.26
N LYS A 11 7.55 1.47 10.37
CA LYS A 11 8.57 1.98 9.47
C LYS A 11 9.95 1.42 9.83
N LYS A 12 10.52 0.57 8.97
CA LYS A 12 11.89 0.05 9.14
C LYS A 12 12.98 1.09 8.83
N TYR A 13 12.77 1.87 7.76
CA TYR A 13 13.75 2.83 7.23
C TYR A 13 13.35 4.29 7.52
N GLN A 14 13.95 5.26 6.82
CA GLN A 14 13.59 6.67 7.01
C GLN A 14 12.19 7.01 6.47
N ARG A 15 11.74 6.29 5.44
CA ARG A 15 10.45 6.45 4.77
C ARG A 15 9.55 5.23 5.05
N PRO A 16 8.22 5.43 5.11
CA PRO A 16 7.28 4.31 5.10
C PRO A 16 7.40 3.54 3.79
N GLN A 17 6.89 2.31 3.79
CA GLN A 17 6.77 1.50 2.59
C GLN A 17 5.94 2.24 1.53
N ALA A 18 6.26 2.04 0.27
CA ALA A 18 5.70 2.84 -0.82
C ALA A 18 4.17 2.78 -0.92
N MET A 19 3.56 1.67 -0.50
CA MET A 19 2.13 1.41 -0.64
C MET A 19 1.53 0.78 0.62
N LEU A 20 0.31 1.21 0.96
CA LEU A 20 -0.54 0.61 1.99
C LEU A 20 -1.97 0.54 1.45
N PHE A 21 -2.62 -0.60 1.64
CA PHE A 21 -4.03 -0.82 1.30
C PHE A 21 -4.89 -0.69 2.55
N ALA A 22 -6.05 -0.06 2.46
CA ALA A 22 -6.98 0.09 3.58
C ALA A 22 -8.44 0.10 3.10
N ASP A 23 -9.35 -0.28 3.99
CA ASP A 23 -10.80 -0.22 3.73
C ASP A 23 -11.37 1.21 3.80
N ASN A 24 -10.58 2.17 4.29
CA ASN A 24 -11.02 3.52 4.56
C ASN A 24 -9.99 4.55 4.11
N GLN A 25 -10.44 5.78 3.86
CA GLN A 25 -9.60 6.95 3.53
C GLN A 25 -8.76 7.45 4.71
N GLY A 26 -9.06 6.95 5.91
CA GLY A 26 -8.43 7.30 7.16
C GLY A 26 -8.60 8.75 7.57
N ILE A 27 -7.80 9.14 8.55
CA ILE A 27 -7.84 10.49 9.14
C ILE A 27 -6.50 11.18 9.00
N LYS A 28 -6.53 12.51 8.88
CA LYS A 28 -5.35 13.35 8.95
C LYS A 28 -5.07 13.72 10.41
N VAL A 29 -3.94 13.26 10.94
CA VAL A 29 -3.45 13.63 12.28
C VAL A 29 -2.06 14.23 12.12
N ASP A 30 -1.86 15.46 12.58
CA ASP A 30 -0.58 16.19 12.47
C ASP A 30 -0.02 16.25 11.03
N GLY A 31 -0.91 16.26 10.03
CA GLY A 31 -0.54 16.27 8.61
C GLY A 31 -0.07 14.91 8.05
N PHE A 32 -0.25 13.82 8.79
CA PHE A 32 -0.06 12.44 8.35
C PHE A 32 -1.42 11.81 8.02
N TYR A 33 -1.52 11.11 6.89
CA TYR A 33 -2.65 10.23 6.64
C TYR A 33 -2.45 8.91 7.39
N ILE A 34 -3.41 8.55 8.23
CA ILE A 34 -3.38 7.35 9.06
C ILE A 34 -4.67 6.56 8.79
N PRO A 35 -4.58 5.27 8.40
CA PRO A 35 -5.77 4.45 8.22
C PRO A 35 -6.49 4.24 9.55
N GLU A 36 -7.80 4.04 9.50
CA GLU A 36 -8.57 3.58 10.64
C GLU A 36 -8.52 2.05 10.75
N GLY A 37 -8.74 1.52 11.96
CA GLY A 37 -8.72 0.08 12.22
C GLY A 37 -7.35 -0.49 12.56
N ASN A 38 -7.20 -1.80 12.41
CA ASN A 38 -5.97 -2.54 12.70
C ASN A 38 -5.35 -3.11 11.43
N GLU A 39 -4.03 -3.30 11.47
CA GLU A 39 -3.32 -4.00 10.41
C GLU A 39 -3.71 -5.48 10.42
N ILE A 40 -3.87 -6.05 9.24
CA ILE A 40 -4.01 -7.49 9.07
C ILE A 40 -2.79 -8.18 9.69
N GLY A 41 -3.03 -9.10 10.63
CA GLY A 41 -1.97 -9.76 11.40
C GLY A 41 -1.70 -9.12 12.78
N SER A 42 -2.47 -8.11 13.20
CA SER A 42 -2.50 -7.65 14.59
C SER A 42 -3.25 -8.63 15.51
N LEU A 43 -2.90 -8.65 16.80
CA LEU A 43 -3.60 -9.44 17.83
C LEU A 43 -4.95 -8.85 18.23
N ALA A 44 -5.16 -7.56 17.98
CA ALA A 44 -6.40 -6.88 18.30
C ALA A 44 -7.39 -6.99 17.14
N ALA A 45 -8.65 -7.31 17.45
CA ALA A 45 -9.74 -7.18 16.48
C ALA A 45 -9.97 -5.69 16.16
N SER A 46 -10.21 -5.38 14.89
CA SER A 46 -10.64 -4.03 14.48
C SER A 46 -11.97 -3.69 15.16
N ALA A 47 -12.16 -2.41 15.49
CA ALA A 47 -13.44 -1.96 16.00
C ALA A 47 -14.51 -2.15 14.91
N GLU A 48 -15.74 -2.45 15.30
CA GLU A 48 -16.88 -2.54 14.38
C GLU A 48 -16.92 -1.30 13.47
N GLY A 49 -16.84 -1.51 12.17
CA GLY A 49 -16.89 -0.44 11.16
C GLY A 49 -15.60 0.34 10.92
N SER A 50 -14.49 0.07 11.63
CA SER A 50 -13.21 0.78 11.39
C SER A 50 -12.41 0.24 10.20
N GLY A 51 -12.79 -0.94 9.67
CA GLY A 51 -12.07 -1.62 8.58
C GLY A 51 -10.71 -2.19 9.00
N GLU A 52 -9.98 -2.70 8.02
CA GLU A 52 -8.61 -3.21 8.14
C GLU A 52 -7.67 -2.55 7.12
N PHE A 53 -6.37 -2.71 7.35
CA PHE A 53 -5.36 -2.27 6.40
C PHE A 53 -4.18 -3.25 6.29
N LEU A 54 -3.44 -3.14 5.20
CA LEU A 54 -2.29 -3.97 4.87
C LEU A 54 -1.14 -3.09 4.35
N ILE A 55 0.01 -3.15 5.01
CA ILE A 55 1.22 -2.47 4.55
C ILE A 55 1.95 -3.40 3.57
N LEU A 56 2.20 -2.95 2.35
CA LEU A 56 2.89 -3.77 1.34
C LEU A 56 4.41 -3.68 1.53
N SER A 57 5.13 -4.77 1.20
CA SER A 57 6.58 -4.76 1.22
C SER A 57 7.16 -3.97 0.02
N ASP A 58 8.30 -3.32 0.23
CA ASP A 58 9.17 -2.76 -0.81
C ASP A 58 10.24 -3.77 -1.28
N ASP A 59 10.35 -4.95 -0.66
CA ASP A 59 11.32 -5.97 -1.05
C ASP A 59 11.11 -6.43 -2.49
N ASN A 60 12.13 -6.23 -3.34
CA ASN A 60 12.11 -6.56 -4.76
C ASN A 60 10.89 -6.00 -5.53
N ARG A 61 10.35 -4.87 -5.08
CA ARG A 61 9.28 -4.15 -5.78
C ARG A 61 9.84 -3.46 -7.03
N SER A 62 9.18 -3.68 -8.16
CA SER A 62 9.38 -2.92 -9.40
C SER A 62 8.80 -1.49 -9.27
N PRO A 63 9.10 -0.56 -10.19
CA PRO A 63 8.51 0.78 -10.16
C PRO A 63 6.98 0.77 -10.00
N ILE A 64 6.46 1.83 -9.37
CA ILE A 64 5.02 2.11 -9.40
C ILE A 64 4.81 3.03 -10.60
N ASP A 65 4.14 2.53 -11.61
CA ASP A 65 3.87 3.26 -12.84
C ASP A 65 2.47 3.87 -12.79
N PHE A 66 2.39 5.18 -13.04
CA PHE A 66 1.14 5.92 -13.12
C PHE A 66 0.83 6.26 -14.58
N SER A 67 -0.34 5.85 -15.05
CA SER A 67 -0.86 6.21 -16.38
C SER A 67 -2.26 6.79 -16.27
N THR A 68 -2.60 7.75 -17.14
CA THR A 68 -3.94 8.33 -17.19
C THR A 68 -4.63 7.93 -18.49
N THR A 69 -5.81 7.34 -18.36
CA THR A 69 -6.66 6.97 -19.50
C THR A 69 -7.71 8.04 -19.70
N ARG A 70 -7.63 8.76 -20.82
CA ARG A 70 -8.63 9.78 -21.19
C ARG A 70 -9.85 9.12 -21.82
N ILE A 71 -11.00 9.30 -21.17
CA ILE A 71 -12.30 8.89 -21.68
C ILE A 71 -12.88 10.07 -22.47
N GLU A 72 -12.97 9.90 -23.79
CA GLU A 72 -13.52 10.92 -24.67
C GLU A 72 -14.31 10.33 -25.84
N LYS A 73 -15.26 11.11 -26.35
CA LYS A 73 -15.99 10.80 -27.59
C LYS A 73 -15.44 11.67 -28.71
N ARG A 74 -14.98 11.06 -29.80
CA ARG A 74 -14.53 11.77 -31.01
C ARG A 74 -15.52 11.51 -32.14
N GLU A 75 -16.03 12.57 -32.74
CA GLU A 75 -16.97 12.48 -33.86
C GLU A 75 -16.56 13.43 -35.00
N ARG A 76 -16.78 12.99 -36.23
CA ARG A 76 -16.47 13.78 -37.43
C ARG A 76 -17.71 14.55 -37.87
N MET A 77 -17.57 15.86 -37.99
CA MET A 77 -18.65 16.71 -38.43
C MET A 77 -18.70 16.79 -39.96
N ILE A 78 -19.86 17.20 -40.49
CA ILE A 78 -20.08 17.38 -41.93
C ILE A 78 -19.13 18.40 -42.59
N ASN A 79 -18.59 19.34 -41.80
CA ASN A 79 -17.59 20.31 -42.25
C ASN A 79 -16.14 19.76 -42.28
N GLY A 80 -15.97 18.45 -42.10
CA GLY A 80 -14.67 17.78 -42.14
C GLY A 80 -13.81 17.96 -40.88
N ARG A 81 -14.22 18.78 -39.91
CA ARG A 81 -13.51 18.93 -38.63
C ARG A 81 -13.90 17.81 -37.66
N MET A 82 -12.94 17.34 -36.88
CA MET A 82 -13.22 16.46 -35.74
C MET A 82 -13.61 17.30 -34.52
N ARG A 83 -14.61 16.83 -33.77
CA ARG A 83 -14.92 17.31 -32.42
C ARG A 83 -14.64 16.20 -31.43
N SER A 84 -13.94 16.53 -30.34
CA SER A 84 -13.75 15.64 -29.19
C SER A 84 -14.49 16.20 -27.98
N TYR A 85 -15.15 15.31 -27.23
CA TYR A 85 -15.80 15.60 -25.96
C TYR A 85 -15.06 14.85 -24.87
N HIS A 86 -14.30 15.58 -24.05
CA HIS A 86 -13.63 15.03 -22.87
C HIS A 86 -14.65 14.77 -21.78
N ILE A 87 -14.70 13.54 -21.26
CA ILE A 87 -15.66 13.11 -20.25
C ILE A 87 -14.96 13.01 -18.89
N ALA A 88 -13.87 12.24 -18.83
CA ALA A 88 -13.08 12.05 -17.64
C ALA A 88 -11.65 11.63 -18.01
N ASP A 89 -10.71 11.85 -17.11
CA ASP A 89 -9.41 11.18 -17.10
C ASP A 89 -9.42 10.21 -15.91
N LYS A 90 -8.90 9.00 -16.10
CA LYS A 90 -8.92 7.94 -15.08
C LYS A 90 -7.52 7.49 -14.76
N LEU A 91 -7.14 7.47 -13.49
CA LEU A 91 -5.81 7.03 -13.07
C LEU A 91 -5.73 5.50 -13.07
N GLN A 92 -4.60 5.00 -13.58
CA GLN A 92 -4.21 3.60 -13.52
C GLN A 92 -2.83 3.51 -12.87
N ILE A 93 -2.68 2.56 -11.94
CA ILE A 93 -1.47 2.33 -11.17
C ILE A 93 -1.03 0.88 -11.42
N ASN A 94 0.19 0.68 -11.89
CA ASN A 94 0.77 -0.64 -12.06
C ASN A 94 1.94 -0.82 -11.11
N VAL A 95 2.01 -1.98 -10.46
CA VAL A 95 3.14 -2.36 -9.62
C VAL A 95 3.33 -3.87 -9.64
N SER A 96 4.57 -4.30 -9.51
CA SER A 96 4.91 -5.71 -9.43
C SER A 96 6.06 -5.96 -8.47
N TRP A 97 6.22 -7.22 -8.09
CA TRP A 97 7.32 -7.72 -7.29
C TRP A 97 7.91 -8.95 -7.97
N ASP A 98 9.24 -9.05 -7.96
CA ASP A 98 9.98 -10.22 -8.44
C ASP A 98 10.62 -10.96 -7.25
N MET A 99 10.38 -12.25 -7.13
CA MET A 99 10.85 -13.05 -5.99
C MET A 99 10.49 -12.46 -4.61
N LEU A 100 9.25 -12.00 -4.43
CA LEU A 100 8.73 -11.59 -3.12
C LEU A 100 8.54 -12.84 -2.23
N PRO A 101 8.97 -12.83 -0.96
CA PRO A 101 8.60 -13.89 -0.03
C PRO A 101 7.07 -14.05 0.05
N SER A 102 6.61 -15.30 0.13
CA SER A 102 5.17 -15.59 0.26
C SER A 102 4.52 -14.97 1.51
N ARG A 103 5.29 -14.66 2.55
CA ARG A 103 4.83 -14.05 3.81
C ARG A 103 5.94 -13.24 4.45
N ALA A 104 5.58 -12.28 5.30
CA ALA A 104 6.54 -11.40 5.98
C ALA A 104 7.35 -12.10 7.09
N TYR A 105 6.71 -13.03 7.83
CA TYR A 105 7.28 -13.66 9.02
C TYR A 105 7.10 -15.19 9.02
N ASP A 106 7.94 -15.90 9.78
CA ASP A 106 7.83 -17.36 9.93
C ASP A 106 6.66 -17.81 10.82
N THR A 107 6.20 -16.90 11.68
CA THR A 107 5.10 -17.05 12.64
C THR A 107 4.12 -15.88 12.49
N HIS A 108 3.02 -15.90 13.23
CA HIS A 108 2.10 -14.77 13.24
C HIS A 108 2.78 -13.52 13.80
N ALA A 109 2.68 -12.39 13.07
CA ALA A 109 3.36 -11.13 13.39
C ALA A 109 2.93 -10.56 14.75
N GLY A 110 1.62 -10.55 15.00
CA GLY A 110 1.05 -10.15 16.27
C GLY A 110 1.41 -8.72 16.67
N PHE A 111 1.26 -7.75 15.77
CA PHE A 111 1.70 -6.37 16.01
C PHE A 111 1.12 -5.76 17.29
N ASP A 112 1.98 -5.12 18.09
CA ASP A 112 1.59 -4.42 19.32
C ASP A 112 1.00 -3.02 19.05
N SER A 113 0.65 -2.28 20.11
CA SER A 113 0.09 -0.92 19.97
C SER A 113 1.04 0.09 19.33
N ASN A 114 2.34 -0.21 19.30
CA ASN A 114 3.38 0.62 18.71
C ASN A 114 3.77 0.14 17.30
N GLY A 115 3.07 -0.85 16.74
CA GLY A 115 3.37 -1.39 15.42
C GLY A 115 4.65 -2.23 15.38
N GLN A 116 5.19 -2.66 16.54
CA GLN A 116 6.29 -3.59 16.56
C GLN A 116 5.75 -5.02 16.45
N PRO A 117 6.37 -5.89 15.65
CA PRO A 117 5.95 -7.29 15.57
C PRO A 117 6.26 -7.99 16.90
N ASN A 118 5.21 -8.38 17.64
CA ASN A 118 5.37 -9.27 18.79
C ASN A 118 5.25 -10.72 18.31
N LEU A 119 6.27 -11.12 17.54
CA LEU A 119 6.35 -12.45 16.96
C LEU A 119 6.16 -13.48 18.05
N VAL A 120 5.06 -14.25 17.96
CA VAL A 120 4.68 -15.19 19.00
C VAL A 120 5.79 -16.22 19.16
N LYS A 121 6.61 -16.05 20.19
CA LYS A 121 7.68 -16.98 20.54
C LYS A 121 7.05 -18.31 20.90
N ASN A 122 7.14 -19.28 20.01
CA ASN A 122 6.85 -20.65 20.39
C ASN A 122 8.06 -21.17 21.16
N VAL A 123 7.95 -21.19 22.49
CA VAL A 123 9.00 -21.62 23.44
C VAL A 123 9.53 -23.02 23.12
N ASN A 124 8.76 -23.83 22.37
CA ASN A 124 9.09 -25.21 22.07
C ASN A 124 9.73 -25.45 20.69
N THR A 125 9.82 -24.45 19.79
CA THR A 125 10.28 -24.68 18.40
C THR A 125 11.22 -23.62 17.83
N ARG A 126 11.05 -22.32 18.13
CA ARG A 126 11.95 -21.26 17.65
C ARG A 126 11.96 -20.06 18.62
N PRO A 127 13.03 -19.88 19.42
CA PRO A 127 13.16 -18.75 20.35
C PRO A 127 13.29 -17.38 19.65
N ASN A 128 13.79 -17.40 18.40
CA ASN A 128 14.05 -16.24 17.56
C ASN A 128 13.28 -16.40 16.23
N PRO A 129 12.01 -15.97 16.17
CA PRO A 129 11.23 -15.97 14.94
C PRO A 129 11.91 -15.13 13.86
N LEU A 130 11.76 -15.55 12.60
CA LEU A 130 12.44 -14.97 11.44
C LEU A 130 11.52 -14.01 10.68
N GLU A 131 12.11 -12.91 10.23
CA GLU A 131 11.53 -11.96 9.27
C GLU A 131 12.08 -12.31 7.87
N PHE A 132 11.20 -12.50 6.91
CA PHE A 132 11.54 -12.87 5.53
C PHE A 132 11.57 -11.67 4.59
N THR A 133 10.67 -10.71 4.77
CA THR A 133 10.70 -9.41 4.09
C THR A 133 11.51 -8.43 4.94
N THR A 134 12.53 -7.78 4.40
CA THR A 134 13.49 -6.97 5.17
C THR A 134 12.87 -5.76 5.86
N ASP A 135 11.74 -5.30 5.36
CA ASP A 135 10.95 -4.17 5.85
C ASP A 135 9.72 -4.58 6.68
N GLY A 136 9.48 -5.88 6.85
CA GLY A 136 8.32 -6.42 7.56
C GLY A 136 6.97 -6.13 6.89
N GLY A 137 6.95 -5.75 5.61
CA GLY A 137 5.72 -5.54 4.85
C GLY A 137 5.12 -6.85 4.33
N ALA A 138 3.89 -6.80 3.83
CA ALA A 138 3.16 -7.96 3.34
C ALA A 138 3.90 -8.67 2.20
N GLY A 139 3.95 -10.00 2.29
CA GLY A 139 4.39 -10.92 1.25
C GLY A 139 3.28 -11.32 0.29
N GLY A 140 3.63 -12.16 -0.69
CA GLY A 140 2.75 -12.47 -1.82
C GLY A 140 1.40 -13.12 -1.46
N VAL A 141 1.35 -13.94 -0.40
CA VAL A 141 0.10 -14.59 0.04
C VAL A 141 -0.84 -13.60 0.69
N GLU A 142 -0.33 -12.67 1.49
CA GLU A 142 -1.12 -11.64 2.15
C GLU A 142 -1.74 -10.68 1.11
N ILE A 143 -0.98 -10.34 0.05
CA ILE A 143 -1.49 -9.55 -1.07
C ILE A 143 -2.58 -10.32 -1.84
N LEU A 144 -2.38 -11.63 -2.09
CA LEU A 144 -3.39 -12.47 -2.74
C LEU A 144 -4.67 -12.59 -1.90
N ASP A 145 -4.53 -12.69 -0.58
CA ASP A 145 -5.66 -12.76 0.35
C ASP A 145 -6.46 -11.45 0.33
N TRP A 146 -5.77 -10.30 0.35
CA TRP A 146 -6.40 -8.99 0.15
C TRP A 146 -7.22 -8.95 -1.15
N TYR A 147 -6.63 -9.33 -2.29
CA TYR A 147 -7.31 -9.39 -3.58
C TYR A 147 -8.56 -10.30 -3.58
N LYS A 148 -8.51 -11.41 -2.82
CA LYS A 148 -9.63 -12.35 -2.74
C LYS A 148 -10.76 -11.82 -1.86
N ASN A 149 -10.44 -11.16 -0.76
CA ASN A 149 -11.41 -10.76 0.25
C ASN A 149 -11.97 -9.34 0.01
N HIS A 150 -11.27 -8.49 -0.73
CA HIS A 150 -11.68 -7.12 -1.05
C HIS A 150 -12.10 -7.01 -2.51
N LYS A 151 -13.38 -7.28 -2.79
CA LYS A 151 -13.97 -7.20 -4.15
C LYS A 151 -14.51 -5.83 -4.53
N GLY A 152 -14.72 -4.95 -3.54
CA GLY A 152 -15.12 -3.57 -3.76
C GLY A 152 -13.94 -2.64 -4.05
N SER A 153 -14.21 -1.34 -4.07
CA SER A 153 -13.15 -0.34 -3.98
C SER A 153 -12.49 -0.38 -2.60
N PHE A 154 -11.24 0.04 -2.56
CA PHE A 154 -10.46 0.22 -1.35
C PHE A 154 -9.51 1.39 -1.55
N TRP A 155 -8.87 1.82 -0.46
CA TRP A 155 -8.01 3.00 -0.44
C TRP A 155 -6.55 2.59 -0.50
N VAL A 156 -5.78 3.28 -1.34
CA VAL A 156 -4.34 3.11 -1.46
C VAL A 156 -3.65 4.37 -1.00
N TYR A 157 -2.80 4.18 0.01
CA TYR A 157 -1.93 5.20 0.57
C TYR A 157 -0.58 5.06 -0.11
N LEU A 158 -0.13 6.13 -0.75
CA LEU A 158 1.11 6.18 -1.50
C LEU A 158 2.12 7.07 -0.78
N ALA A 159 3.36 6.60 -0.75
CA ALA A 159 4.50 7.34 -0.21
C ALA A 159 5.54 7.55 -1.31
N TYR A 160 5.45 8.68 -2.00
CA TYR A 160 6.44 9.10 -3.00
C TYR A 160 6.59 10.62 -2.98
N ASP A 161 7.60 11.18 -3.64
CA ASP A 161 7.74 12.64 -3.63
C ASP A 161 6.77 13.29 -4.61
N LYS A 162 5.73 13.94 -4.08
CA LYS A 162 4.76 14.76 -4.80
C LYS A 162 4.49 16.03 -4.02
N TYR A 163 5.49 16.91 -3.98
CA TYR A 163 5.44 18.18 -3.24
C TYR A 163 4.24 19.07 -3.62
N THR A 164 3.67 18.89 -4.82
CA THR A 164 2.50 19.63 -5.31
C THR A 164 1.22 19.33 -4.53
N ASN A 165 1.16 18.25 -3.76
CA ASN A 165 0.04 17.95 -2.86
C ASN A 165 0.02 18.84 -1.61
N PHE A 166 1.07 19.65 -1.39
CA PHE A 166 1.21 20.49 -0.22
C PHE A 166 1.16 21.98 -0.60
N ASN A 167 0.49 22.77 0.24
CA ASN A 167 0.44 24.21 0.05
C ASN A 167 1.74 24.85 0.56
N ASN A 168 2.18 25.89 -0.13
CA ASN A 168 3.28 26.72 0.36
C ASN A 168 2.74 27.56 1.51
N ASP A 169 3.38 27.50 2.68
CA ASP A 169 3.12 28.46 3.74
C ASP A 169 4.10 29.63 3.60
N PRO A 170 3.65 30.81 3.12
CA PRO A 170 4.51 31.97 2.93
C PRO A 170 5.06 32.54 4.25
N GLN A 171 4.57 32.08 5.41
CA GLN A 171 5.00 32.55 6.73
C GLN A 171 6.22 31.78 7.27
N THR A 172 6.59 30.67 6.64
CA THR A 172 7.71 29.84 7.07
C THR A 172 8.95 30.15 6.22
N ALA A 173 10.09 30.35 6.87
CA ALA A 173 11.36 30.69 6.19
C ALA A 173 11.91 29.57 5.29
N LYS A 174 11.35 28.36 5.39
CA LYS A 174 11.68 27.17 4.60
C LYS A 174 10.42 26.64 3.95
N ASP A 175 10.55 26.18 2.71
CA ASP A 175 9.45 25.55 1.99
C ASP A 175 9.25 24.11 2.49
N ASP A 176 8.30 23.95 3.41
CA ASP A 176 8.01 22.67 4.06
C ASP A 176 7.39 21.63 3.12
N ARG A 177 6.99 22.01 1.90
CA ARG A 177 6.42 21.08 0.92
C ARG A 177 7.38 19.97 0.53
N PHE A 178 8.69 20.25 0.56
CA PHE A 178 9.75 19.31 0.21
C PHE A 178 10.12 18.33 1.35
N ASN A 179 9.59 18.53 2.56
CA ASN A 179 9.94 17.74 3.74
C ASN A 179 8.87 16.68 4.11
N ASN A 180 8.07 16.24 3.14
CA ASN A 180 6.92 15.35 3.38
C ASN A 180 7.13 13.91 2.90
N THR A 181 8.37 13.49 2.62
CA THR A 181 8.69 12.16 2.08
C THR A 181 8.67 11.05 3.13
N ASN A 182 8.57 11.40 4.41
CA ASN A 182 8.55 10.51 5.57
C ASN A 182 7.14 10.02 5.96
N LYS A 183 6.13 10.25 5.12
CA LYS A 183 4.73 9.92 5.35
C LYS A 183 4.01 9.55 4.06
N TYR A 184 2.87 8.87 4.19
CA TYR A 184 1.92 8.75 3.09
C TYR A 184 1.38 10.15 2.76
N ASN A 185 1.50 10.55 1.50
CA ASN A 185 1.19 11.91 1.04
C ASN A 185 0.10 11.96 -0.02
N GLU A 186 -0.36 10.81 -0.48
CA GLU A 186 -1.47 10.68 -1.41
C GLU A 186 -2.30 9.47 -1.03
N VAL A 187 -3.62 9.63 -1.11
CA VAL A 187 -4.61 8.61 -0.76
C VAL A 187 -5.64 8.60 -1.88
N ILE A 188 -5.81 7.45 -2.53
CA ILE A 188 -6.63 7.29 -3.73
C ILE A 188 -7.55 6.09 -3.55
N GLU A 189 -8.83 6.25 -3.90
CA GLU A 189 -9.77 5.15 -3.96
C GLU A 189 -9.62 4.40 -5.30
N VAL A 190 -9.43 3.09 -5.25
CA VAL A 190 -9.17 2.26 -6.43
C VAL A 190 -9.88 0.92 -6.34
N PHE A 191 -9.94 0.20 -7.46
CA PHE A 191 -10.25 -1.22 -7.52
C PHE A 191 -9.18 -1.97 -8.32
N PHE A 192 -9.10 -3.29 -8.13
CA PHE A 192 -8.24 -4.13 -8.97
C PHE A 192 -8.82 -4.23 -10.38
N SER A 193 -8.06 -3.79 -11.37
CA SER A 193 -8.36 -4.10 -12.78
C SER A 193 -7.72 -5.42 -13.21
N ASP A 194 -6.56 -5.78 -12.65
CA ASP A 194 -5.87 -7.04 -12.92
C ASP A 194 -5.01 -7.48 -11.72
N PHE A 195 -4.84 -8.81 -11.58
CA PHE A 195 -3.99 -9.42 -10.56
C PHE A 195 -3.42 -10.74 -11.04
N ASN A 196 -2.09 -10.83 -11.15
CA ASN A 196 -1.39 -12.05 -11.55
C ASN A 196 -0.34 -12.43 -10.51
N TYR A 197 -0.14 -13.73 -10.34
CA TYR A 197 0.96 -14.23 -9.53
C TYR A 197 1.50 -15.55 -10.07
N SER A 198 2.76 -15.85 -9.74
CA SER A 198 3.38 -17.16 -9.99
C SER A 198 4.30 -17.53 -8.84
N VAL A 199 4.36 -18.83 -8.53
CA VAL A 199 5.28 -19.36 -7.51
C VAL A 199 6.58 -19.78 -8.21
N VAL A 200 7.68 -19.11 -7.90
CA VAL A 200 8.92 -19.16 -8.69
C VAL A 200 9.93 -20.13 -8.09
N LYS A 201 10.28 -19.97 -6.81
CA LYS A 201 11.30 -20.77 -6.12
C LYS A 201 10.83 -21.14 -4.73
N ARG A 202 11.36 -22.24 -4.21
CA ARG A 202 11.18 -22.62 -2.80
C ARG A 202 12.38 -22.13 -2.00
N SER A 203 12.12 -21.60 -0.81
CA SER A 203 13.19 -21.29 0.13
C SER A 203 13.69 -22.57 0.82
N GLY A 204 14.92 -22.54 1.34
CA GLY A 204 15.39 -23.55 2.29
C GLY A 204 14.71 -23.45 3.66
N LEU A 205 13.98 -22.36 3.89
CA LEU A 205 13.08 -22.16 5.02
C LEU A 205 11.63 -22.42 4.56
N ASN A 206 10.68 -22.51 5.50
CA ASN A 206 9.28 -22.86 5.21
C ASN A 206 8.50 -21.71 4.53
N PHE A 207 8.92 -21.24 3.37
CA PHE A 207 8.21 -20.26 2.54
C PHE A 207 8.65 -20.38 1.07
N ASP A 208 7.82 -19.91 0.15
CA ASP A 208 8.13 -19.85 -1.28
C ASP A 208 8.33 -18.39 -1.74
N PHE A 209 9.00 -18.17 -2.87
CA PHE A 209 9.17 -16.89 -3.54
C PHE A 209 8.20 -16.77 -4.71
N TRP A 210 7.53 -15.63 -4.79
CA TRP A 210 6.43 -15.36 -5.70
C TRP A 210 6.75 -14.16 -6.56
N ASN A 211 6.32 -14.19 -7.82
CA ASN A 211 6.18 -12.99 -8.62
C ASN A 211 4.73 -12.56 -8.55
N VAL A 212 4.49 -11.29 -8.22
CA VAL A 212 3.14 -10.72 -8.10
C VAL A 212 3.09 -9.47 -8.97
N SER A 213 2.07 -9.32 -9.78
CA SER A 213 1.79 -8.08 -10.50
C SER A 213 0.32 -7.72 -10.35
N LEU A 214 0.07 -6.44 -10.11
CA LEU A 214 -1.28 -5.92 -9.95
C LEU A 214 -1.42 -4.62 -10.72
N THR A 215 -2.63 -4.41 -11.21
CA THR A 215 -3.06 -3.17 -11.83
C THR A 215 -4.28 -2.67 -11.09
N LEU A 216 -4.22 -1.41 -10.70
CA LEU A 216 -5.27 -0.70 -9.98
C LEU A 216 -5.81 0.40 -10.87
N GLU A 217 -7.10 0.65 -10.76
CA GLU A 217 -7.79 1.71 -11.48
C GLU A 217 -8.60 2.54 -10.50
N GLU A 218 -8.59 3.86 -10.67
CA GLU A 218 -9.37 4.80 -9.85
C GLU A 218 -10.86 4.45 -9.87
N ALA A 219 -11.51 4.50 -8.70
CA ALA A 219 -12.92 4.13 -8.52
C ALA A 219 -13.89 5.03 -9.31
#